data_AF-A0A3C1C2T7-F1
#
_entry.id   AF-A0A3C1C2T7-F1
#
_cell.length_a   1.000
_cell.length_b   1.000
_cell.length_c   1.000
_cell.angle_alpha   90.00
_cell.angle_beta   90.00
_cell.angle_gamma   90.00
#
_symmetry.space_group_name_H-M   'P 1'
#
loop_
_entity.id
_entity.type
_entity.pdbx_description
1 polymer ?
#
loop_
_entity_poly.entity_id
_entity_poly.type
_entity_poly.pdbx_seq_one_letter_code
_entity_poly.pdbx_strand_id
1 'polypeptide(L)'
;MRPAPRLILCLVFLLGAGSRFALAEAPPSSPPAALSKGDALLVRIEGIGGGLPEYREIVDSDGNIEVPFLGFLSADGKSIAALEAEMAAAYAKARLSSNAVVQVTYVTHFVPPPDRANLVRIEDPRRPVPASQAPAAP
;
A
#
# COMPACT_ATOMS: atom_id res chain seq x y z
N MET A 1 19.32 -19.36 77.83
CA MET A 1 20.38 -19.70 76.86
C MET A 1 19.91 -19.28 75.47
N ARG A 2 20.75 -18.58 74.70
CA ARG A 2 20.53 -18.15 73.28
C ARG A 2 20.40 -19.38 72.34
N PRO A 3 19.80 -19.32 71.11
CA PRO A 3 20.08 -18.29 70.08
C PRO A 3 18.91 -17.81 69.17
N ALA A 4 19.18 -16.70 68.43
CA ALA A 4 18.47 -16.23 67.23
C ALA A 4 18.93 -17.04 65.97
N PRO A 5 18.20 -17.03 64.83
CA PRO A 5 18.37 -16.00 63.77
C PRO A 5 17.03 -15.61 63.05
N ARG A 6 16.81 -14.33 62.70
CA ARG A 6 17.09 -13.64 61.41
C ARG A 6 16.33 -14.11 60.15
N LEU A 7 15.43 -13.22 59.71
CA LEU A 7 15.47 -12.53 58.39
C LEU A 7 15.12 -13.36 57.14
N ILE A 8 13.89 -13.21 56.64
CA ILE A 8 13.58 -13.42 55.20
C ILE A 8 12.75 -12.23 54.70
N LEU A 9 13.46 -11.42 53.91
CA LEU A 9 13.02 -10.34 53.05
C LEU A 9 12.59 -10.98 51.72
N CYS A 10 11.30 -11.00 51.39
CA CYS A 10 10.84 -11.32 50.02
C CYS A 10 10.37 -10.03 49.35
N LEU A 11 11.32 -9.43 48.64
CA LEU A 11 11.19 -8.26 47.79
C LEU A 11 10.21 -8.56 46.65
N VAL A 12 9.05 -7.92 46.66
CA VAL A 12 8.13 -7.86 45.51
C VAL A 12 8.67 -6.81 44.56
N PHE A 13 9.33 -7.23 43.47
CA PHE A 13 9.65 -6.34 42.35
C PHE A 13 8.74 -6.68 41.17
N LEU A 14 7.75 -5.81 40.97
CA LEU A 14 6.95 -5.76 39.74
C LEU A 14 7.88 -5.57 38.55
N LEU A 15 8.07 -6.61 37.73
CA LEU A 15 8.59 -6.46 36.38
C LEU A 15 7.40 -6.42 35.40
N GLY A 16 6.93 -5.21 35.15
CA GLY A 16 6.12 -4.89 33.98
C GLY A 16 6.99 -4.93 32.73
N ALA A 17 7.16 -6.10 32.13
CA ALA A 17 7.66 -6.23 30.77
C ALA A 17 6.45 -6.16 29.82
N GLY A 18 6.00 -4.94 29.54
CA GLY A 18 5.11 -4.69 28.42
C GLY A 18 5.84 -5.05 27.14
N SER A 19 5.57 -6.23 26.59
CA SER A 19 5.93 -6.60 25.22
C SER A 19 5.23 -5.64 24.27
N ARG A 20 5.88 -4.51 23.99
CA ARG A 20 5.60 -3.72 22.81
C ARG A 20 5.96 -4.61 21.63
N PHE A 21 4.96 -5.27 21.06
CA PHE A 21 5.04 -5.72 19.68
C PHE A 21 5.23 -4.48 18.82
N ALA A 22 6.49 -4.09 18.62
CA ALA A 22 6.86 -3.33 17.44
C ALA A 22 6.59 -4.29 16.29
N LEU A 23 5.45 -4.11 15.62
CA LEU A 23 5.23 -4.67 14.30
C LEU A 23 6.35 -4.06 13.44
N ALA A 24 7.42 -4.80 13.22
CA ALA A 24 8.44 -4.41 12.26
C ALA A 24 7.71 -4.32 10.92
N GLU A 25 7.51 -3.10 10.44
CA GLU A 25 7.03 -2.85 9.09
C GLU A 25 7.97 -3.58 8.15
N ALA A 26 7.46 -4.62 7.47
CA ALA A 26 8.26 -5.41 6.55
C ALA A 26 8.90 -4.45 5.54
N PRO A 27 10.21 -4.62 5.22
CA PRO A 27 10.84 -3.78 4.20
C PRO A 27 10.02 -3.82 2.91
N PRO A 28 9.90 -2.69 2.18
CA PRO A 28 9.12 -2.65 0.95
C PRO A 28 9.63 -3.74 0.00
N SER A 29 8.73 -4.64 -0.41
CA SER A 29 9.15 -5.76 -1.25
C SER A 29 9.57 -5.22 -2.61
N SER A 30 10.66 -5.74 -3.16
CA SER A 30 11.10 -5.34 -4.51
C SER A 30 9.98 -5.62 -5.53
N PRO A 31 9.77 -4.73 -6.51
CA PRO A 31 8.71 -4.91 -7.49
C PRO A 31 8.90 -6.23 -8.26
N PRO A 32 7.83 -7.00 -8.51
CA PRO A 32 7.92 -8.22 -9.29
C PRO A 32 8.24 -7.89 -10.75
N ALA A 33 8.82 -8.86 -11.47
CA ALA A 33 9.12 -8.70 -12.89
C ALA A 33 7.84 -8.55 -13.74
N ALA A 34 6.77 -9.23 -13.32
CA ALA A 34 5.46 -9.15 -13.91
C ALA A 34 4.42 -9.08 -12.78
N LEU A 35 3.39 -8.27 -13.01
CA LEU A 35 2.27 -8.14 -12.11
C LEU A 35 1.45 -9.43 -12.07
N SER A 36 0.85 -9.68 -10.92
CA SER A 36 0.04 -10.85 -10.61
C SER A 36 -1.18 -10.45 -9.79
N LYS A 37 -2.19 -11.31 -9.81
CA LYS A 37 -3.40 -11.16 -8.99
C LYS A 37 -3.02 -11.02 -7.51
N GLY A 38 -3.54 -10.00 -6.85
CA GLY A 38 -3.21 -9.65 -5.47
C GLY A 38 -2.12 -8.59 -5.34
N ASP A 39 -1.45 -8.19 -6.43
CA ASP A 39 -0.49 -7.08 -6.38
C ASP A 39 -1.21 -5.76 -6.12
N ALA A 40 -0.72 -5.03 -5.12
CA ALA A 40 -1.15 -3.70 -4.77
C ALA A 40 -0.20 -2.66 -5.37
N LEU A 41 -0.79 -1.64 -5.94
CA LEU A 41 -0.14 -0.58 -6.71
C LEU A 41 -0.53 0.77 -6.12
N LEU A 42 0.41 1.71 -6.18
CA LEU A 42 0.16 3.13 -5.98
C LEU A 42 0.21 3.79 -7.36
N VAL A 43 -0.89 4.42 -7.76
CA VAL A 43 -1.09 4.93 -9.11
C VAL A 43 -1.25 6.44 -9.06
N ARG A 44 -0.46 7.14 -9.87
CA ARG A 44 -0.51 8.58 -10.04
C ARG A 44 -0.66 8.92 -11.51
N ILE A 45 -1.60 9.82 -11.81
CA ILE A 45 -1.95 10.18 -13.18
C ILE A 45 -1.98 11.71 -13.30
N GLU A 46 -1.13 12.24 -14.17
CA GLU A 46 -1.07 13.66 -14.50
C GLU A 46 -1.51 13.92 -15.94
N GLY A 47 -1.73 15.19 -16.28
CA GLY A 47 -2.04 15.60 -17.65
C GLY A 47 -3.47 15.29 -18.10
N ILE A 48 -4.29 14.72 -17.21
CA ILE A 48 -5.74 14.55 -17.39
C ILE A 48 -6.48 15.64 -16.62
N GLY A 49 -7.58 16.15 -17.18
CA GLY A 49 -8.42 17.14 -16.50
C GLY A 49 -9.00 16.58 -15.20
N GLY A 50 -9.25 17.45 -14.22
CA GLY A 50 -9.94 17.09 -12.97
C GLY A 50 -9.06 16.80 -11.76
N GLY A 51 -7.73 16.83 -11.89
CA GLY A 51 -6.81 16.80 -10.74
C GLY A 51 -6.95 15.55 -9.88
N LEU A 52 -6.77 14.38 -10.50
CA LEU A 52 -6.84 13.11 -9.76
C LEU A 52 -5.71 13.04 -8.73
N PRO A 53 -6.01 12.67 -7.48
CA PRO A 53 -4.96 12.34 -6.54
C PRO A 53 -4.34 11.00 -6.88
N GLU A 54 -3.19 10.77 -6.27
CA GLU A 54 -2.62 9.43 -6.18
C GLU A 54 -3.57 8.50 -5.42
N TYR A 55 -3.72 7.27 -5.91
CA TYR A 55 -4.64 6.29 -5.33
C TYR A 55 -4.04 4.89 -5.33
N ARG A 56 -4.54 4.05 -4.41
CA ARG A 56 -4.17 2.63 -4.35
C ARG A 56 -5.09 1.82 -5.24
N GLU A 57 -4.53 0.84 -5.91
CA GLU A 57 -5.25 -0.11 -6.75
C GLU A 57 -4.68 -1.51 -6.55
N ILE A 58 -5.49 -2.54 -6.79
CA ILE A 58 -5.10 -3.93 -6.66
C ILE A 58 -5.45 -4.65 -7.96
N VAL A 59 -4.51 -5.48 -8.43
CA VAL A 59 -4.78 -6.45 -9.49
C VAL A 59 -5.73 -7.49 -8.92
N ASP A 60 -6.99 -7.45 -9.36
CA ASP A 60 -8.04 -8.28 -8.79
C ASP A 60 -7.92 -9.77 -9.18
N SER A 61 -8.88 -10.58 -8.74
CA SER A 61 -8.95 -12.01 -9.06
C SER A 61 -9.11 -12.32 -10.55
N ASP A 62 -9.58 -11.36 -11.35
CA ASP A 62 -9.69 -11.48 -12.80
C ASP A 62 -8.43 -10.97 -13.52
N GLY A 63 -7.47 -10.43 -12.77
CA GLY A 63 -6.22 -9.89 -13.30
C GLY A 63 -6.34 -8.45 -13.81
N ASN A 64 -7.36 -7.71 -13.36
CA ASN A 64 -7.64 -6.35 -13.82
C ASN A 64 -7.41 -5.29 -12.74
N ILE A 65 -7.23 -4.06 -13.19
CA ILE A 65 -7.27 -2.84 -12.38
C ILE A 65 -8.39 -1.92 -12.89
N GLU A 66 -8.94 -1.07 -12.03
CA GLU A 66 -9.92 -0.06 -12.43
C GLU A 66 -9.22 1.30 -12.62
N VAL A 67 -9.37 1.84 -13.82
CA VAL A 67 -8.71 3.07 -14.23
C VAL A 67 -9.76 4.17 -14.37
N PRO A 68 -9.59 5.32 -13.69
CA PRO A 68 -10.52 6.43 -13.74
C PRO A 68 -10.88 6.81 -15.18
N PHE A 69 -12.19 6.93 -15.44
CA PHE A 69 -12.80 7.24 -16.74
C PHE A 69 -12.64 6.18 -17.85
N LEU A 70 -11.76 5.20 -17.68
CA LEU A 70 -11.48 4.15 -18.67
C LEU A 70 -12.12 2.80 -18.32
N GLY A 71 -12.46 2.60 -17.04
CA GLY A 71 -12.98 1.32 -16.56
C GLY A 71 -11.85 0.31 -16.36
N PHE A 72 -12.11 -0.97 -16.62
CA PHE A 72 -11.16 -2.03 -16.32
C PHE A 72 -10.07 -2.18 -17.40
N LEU A 73 -8.82 -2.31 -16.96
CA LEU A 73 -7.68 -2.71 -17.78
C LEU A 73 -7.01 -3.96 -17.21
N SER A 74 -6.59 -4.86 -18.09
CA SER A 74 -5.80 -6.03 -17.69
C SER A 74 -4.42 -5.59 -17.19
N ALA A 75 -3.95 -6.18 -16.10
CA ALA A 75 -2.63 -5.93 -15.53
C ALA A 75 -1.83 -7.21 -15.33
N ASP A 76 -2.50 -8.35 -15.12
CA ASP A 76 -1.86 -9.65 -14.90
C ASP A 76 -0.89 -10.02 -16.03
N GLY A 77 0.31 -10.44 -15.65
CA GLY A 77 1.41 -10.78 -16.54
C GLY A 77 2.16 -9.59 -17.17
N LYS A 78 1.74 -8.34 -16.94
CA LYS A 78 2.42 -7.15 -17.48
C LYS A 78 3.53 -6.68 -16.54
N SER A 79 4.61 -6.14 -17.09
CA SER A 79 5.51 -5.33 -16.28
C SER A 79 4.84 -3.99 -15.94
N ILE A 80 5.30 -3.33 -14.88
CA ILE A 80 4.83 -2.00 -14.50
C ILE A 80 4.94 -1.00 -15.66
N ALA A 81 6.09 -0.97 -16.34
CA ALA A 81 6.32 -0.07 -17.46
C ALA A 81 5.37 -0.34 -18.65
N ALA A 82 5.03 -1.61 -18.90
CA ALA A 82 4.05 -1.95 -19.94
C ALA A 82 2.64 -1.49 -19.57
N LEU A 83 2.26 -1.63 -18.30
CA LEU A 83 0.98 -1.15 -17.79
C LEU A 83 0.87 0.39 -17.87
N GLU A 84 1.91 1.12 -17.45
CA GLU A 84 1.97 2.59 -17.56
C GLU A 84 1.78 3.07 -19.00
N ALA A 85 2.49 2.45 -19.95
CA ALA A 85 2.38 2.78 -21.36
C ALA A 85 0.98 2.50 -21.92
N GLU A 86 0.36 1.38 -21.53
CA GLU A 86 -1.00 1.04 -21.94
C GLU A 86 -2.04 2.00 -21.37
N MET A 87 -1.93 2.37 -20.09
CA MET A 87 -2.82 3.35 -19.47
C MET A 87 -2.72 4.71 -20.18
N ALA A 88 -1.50 5.20 -20.47
CA ALA A 88 -1.31 6.44 -21.20
C ALA A 88 -1.93 6.37 -22.61
N ALA A 89 -1.74 5.25 -23.32
CA ALA A 89 -2.34 5.03 -24.63
C ALA A 89 -3.87 4.96 -24.57
N ALA A 90 -4.44 4.36 -23.52
CA ALA A 90 -5.88 4.29 -23.31
C ALA A 90 -6.50 5.68 -23.08
N TYR A 91 -5.85 6.55 -22.30
CA TYR A 91 -6.28 7.94 -22.13
C TYR A 91 -6.26 8.74 -23.44
N ALA A 92 -5.22 8.55 -24.25
CA ALA A 92 -5.12 9.16 -25.57
C ALA A 92 -6.23 8.66 -26.52
N LYS A 93 -6.46 7.34 -26.56
CA LYS A 93 -7.52 6.73 -27.37
C LYS A 93 -8.92 7.21 -26.97
N ALA A 94 -9.16 7.39 -25.67
CA ALA A 94 -10.42 7.92 -25.14
C ALA A 94 -10.58 9.44 -25.33
N ARG A 95 -9.58 10.13 -25.89
CA ARG A 95 -9.55 11.60 -26.05
C ARG A 95 -9.66 12.36 -24.73
N LEU A 96 -9.24 11.73 -23.63
CA LEU A 96 -9.23 12.34 -22.30
C LEU A 96 -7.96 13.16 -22.06
N SER A 97 -6.84 12.74 -22.65
CA SER A 97 -5.59 13.49 -22.69
C SER A 97 -4.65 12.91 -23.75
N SER A 98 -3.98 13.77 -24.51
CA SER A 98 -2.94 13.37 -25.47
C SER A 98 -1.56 13.18 -24.83
N ASN A 99 -1.41 13.54 -23.56
CA ASN A 99 -0.13 13.63 -22.85
C ASN A 99 -0.26 13.20 -21.38
N ALA A 100 -1.14 12.22 -21.11
CA ALA A 100 -1.27 11.65 -19.79
C ALA A 100 0.07 11.05 -19.35
N VAL A 101 0.52 11.41 -18.15
CA VAL A 101 1.70 10.80 -17.53
C VAL A 101 1.21 9.89 -16.43
N VAL A 102 1.51 8.61 -16.56
CA VAL A 102 1.10 7.56 -15.61
C VAL A 102 2.34 7.07 -14.89
N GLN A 103 2.28 7.03 -13.57
CA GLN A 103 3.32 6.48 -12.70
C GLN A 103 2.68 5.41 -11.81
N VAL A 104 3.27 4.22 -11.82
CA VAL A 104 2.80 3.07 -11.05
C VAL A 104 3.94 2.56 -10.18
N THR A 105 3.71 2.53 -8.87
CA THR A 105 4.67 2.00 -7.89
C THR A 105 4.10 0.74 -7.25
N TYR A 106 4.88 -0.33 -7.23
CA TYR A 106 4.51 -1.54 -6.50
C TYR A 106 4.54 -1.29 -4.98
N VAL A 107 3.53 -1.80 -4.28
CA VAL A 107 3.39 -1.66 -2.82
C VAL A 107 3.64 -2.99 -2.13
N THR A 108 2.83 -4.01 -2.44
CA THR A 108 2.82 -5.31 -1.75
C THR A 108 2.03 -6.33 -2.55
N HIS A 109 2.04 -7.60 -2.11
CA HIS A 109 1.27 -8.69 -2.68
C HIS A 109 0.38 -9.35 -1.61
N PHE A 110 -0.89 -9.57 -1.94
CA PHE A 110 -1.87 -10.19 -1.05
C PHE A 110 -2.16 -11.65 -1.43
N VAL A 111 -2.16 -12.54 -0.42
CA VAL A 111 -2.55 -13.95 -0.57
C VAL A 111 -3.62 -14.31 0.47
N PRO A 112 -4.85 -14.70 0.06
CA PRO A 112 -5.35 -14.73 -1.33
C PRO A 112 -5.54 -13.31 -1.91
N PRO A 113 -5.65 -13.16 -3.25
CA PRO A 113 -6.04 -11.90 -3.86
C PRO A 113 -7.36 -11.41 -3.25
N PRO A 114 -7.45 -10.13 -2.83
CA PRO A 114 -8.68 -9.62 -2.26
C PRO A 114 -9.76 -9.52 -3.35
N ASP A 115 -10.98 -9.91 -2.99
CA ASP A 115 -12.15 -9.75 -3.85
C ASP A 115 -12.46 -8.26 -4.01
N ARG A 116 -12.65 -7.80 -5.25
CA ARG A 116 -13.01 -6.42 -5.59
C ARG A 116 -14.28 -5.96 -4.86
N ALA A 117 -15.24 -6.85 -4.60
CA ALA A 117 -16.45 -6.54 -3.83
C ALA A 117 -16.16 -6.21 -2.35
N ASN A 118 -15.04 -6.72 -1.83
CA ASN A 118 -14.57 -6.54 -0.45
C ASN A 118 -13.40 -5.54 -0.36
N LEU A 119 -12.98 -4.94 -1.48
CA LEU A 119 -12.04 -3.83 -1.48
C LEU A 119 -12.73 -2.62 -0.89
N VAL A 120 -12.49 -2.45 0.39
CA VAL A 120 -12.87 -1.30 1.19
C VAL A 120 -12.19 -0.05 0.59
N ARG A 121 -12.87 0.63 -0.35
CA ARG A 121 -12.48 1.94 -0.92
C ARG A 121 -12.59 3.08 0.12
N ILE A 122 -12.33 2.82 1.41
CA ILE A 122 -12.68 3.72 2.53
C ILE A 122 -11.92 5.05 2.54
N GLU A 123 -10.90 5.19 1.70
CA GLU A 123 -10.37 6.51 1.38
C GLU A 123 -11.04 6.97 0.08
N ASP A 124 -12.11 7.75 0.22
CA ASP A 124 -12.64 8.58 -0.88
C ASP A 124 -11.45 9.11 -1.69
N PRO A 125 -11.31 8.79 -2.98
CA PRO A 125 -10.21 9.28 -3.80
C PRO A 125 -10.27 10.80 -4.04
N ARG A 126 -11.02 11.56 -3.24
CA ARG A 126 -10.97 13.03 -3.11
C ARG A 126 -10.46 13.49 -1.75
N ARG A 127 -10.17 12.58 -0.82
CA ARG A 127 -9.51 12.91 0.44
C ARG A 127 -8.00 12.99 0.22
N PRO A 128 -7.37 14.13 0.51
CA PRO A 128 -5.92 14.24 0.45
C PRO A 128 -5.26 13.21 1.38
N VAL A 129 -4.30 12.46 0.86
CA VAL A 129 -3.39 11.67 1.69
C VAL A 129 -2.50 12.66 2.46
N PRO A 130 -2.37 12.54 3.80
CA PRO A 130 -1.45 13.38 4.56
C PRO A 130 -0.02 13.18 4.04
N ALA A 131 0.67 14.27 3.72
CA ALA A 131 2.08 14.20 3.33
C ALA A 131 2.90 13.51 4.42
N SER A 132 3.76 12.57 4.03
CA SER A 132 4.69 11.91 4.95
C SER A 132 5.54 12.99 5.63
N GLN A 133 5.38 13.16 6.94
CA GLN A 133 6.16 14.14 7.70
C GLN A 133 7.62 13.70 7.67
N ALA A 134 8.46 14.50 7.02
CA ALA A 134 9.90 14.32 7.07
C ALA A 134 10.35 14.30 8.56
N PRO A 135 11.28 13.40 8.95
CA PRO A 135 11.77 13.37 10.31
C PRO A 135 12.34 14.74 10.69
N ALA A 136 11.91 15.27 11.83
CA ALA A 136 12.51 16.46 12.40
C ALA A 136 14.01 16.20 12.60
N ALA A 137 14.85 17.00 11.95
CA ALA A 137 16.29 16.98 12.17
C ALA A 137 16.58 17.37 13.64
N PRO A 138 17.59 16.73 14.28
CA PRO A 138 17.95 16.99 15.67
C PRO A 138 18.47 18.40 15.92
#